data_AF-A0AAD5RNG6-F1
#
_entry.id   AF-A0AAD5RNG6-F1
#
_cell.length_a   1.000
_cell.length_b   1.000
_cell.length_c   1.000
_cell.angle_alpha   90.00
_cell.angle_beta   90.00
_cell.angle_gamma   90.00
#
_symmetry.space_group_name_H-M   'P 1'
#
loop_
_entity.id
_entity.type
_entity.pdbx_description
1 polymer ?
#
loop_
_entity_poly.entity_id
_entity_poly.type
_entity_poly.pdbx_seq_one_letter_code
_entity_poly.pdbx_strand_id
1 'polypeptide(L)'
;MISATRRWFRRNRTPIAVGMGVVGAGYLATQYVIGKINDARERMSSDRIAKENLRRRFEQNQEDCTFTVLALLPTATTNIIEAMNTEQITYEIQQMKGSGKTSKNSTDSTATPPSIADTAMTEDDGKSAVGSMQSESGVHASQITVPPAGTPSGEGAQDGGQQLQPVPPKPRRTKRQLWDDLKISSITRAFTLIYTLSLLTLFTRIQLNLLGRRSYLSSVISLATGSNSGGISLENHDDNLSPEHAYGGDLDTNHKYLAFSWWLLNRGWVSLQARIESAVREVFGHLSPRETLTYEAFSQLALQVRKKVEGETTEERRKAAWLPFLLPPREMENEMLAESGILDSGKPSAIDSSNSSNPPQVRKLLDETSDLIESPVFHHVLTLLLDAGFAVLVENKLAQGVFELPPPENAAAEPLQATRAVLLPRILSVLTRQAHVVGSGSVPNEYLVAMEQVPDLNAFSAVVYSANWQSEIAAADASAMGTADEVLGASAAKSMKAEAVAAAASLNRSRGLGDMEESAVFVDAESDFESAWAKAAGGGS
;
A
#
# COMPACT_ATOMS: atom_id res chain seq x y z
N MET A 1 -6.80 -48.25 -83.01
CA MET A 1 -7.33 -47.48 -81.86
C MET A 1 -6.49 -46.25 -81.50
N ILE A 2 -5.16 -46.32 -81.52
CA ILE A 2 -4.24 -45.20 -81.15
C ILE A 2 -4.32 -43.97 -82.10
N SER A 3 -4.64 -44.18 -83.38
CA SER A 3 -4.77 -43.09 -84.36
C SER A 3 -6.04 -42.25 -84.20
N ALA A 4 -7.11 -42.83 -83.67
CA ALA A 4 -8.39 -42.14 -83.43
C ALA A 4 -8.29 -41.20 -82.21
N THR A 5 -7.65 -41.65 -81.14
CA THR A 5 -7.35 -40.83 -79.94
C THR A 5 -6.44 -39.65 -80.26
N ARG A 6 -5.45 -39.83 -81.15
CA ARG A 6 -4.53 -38.75 -81.55
C ARG A 6 -5.20 -37.65 -82.38
N ARG A 7 -6.21 -37.99 -83.18
CA ARG A 7 -6.98 -37.06 -84.01
C ARG A 7 -8.05 -36.32 -83.19
N TRP A 8 -8.69 -37.02 -82.24
CA TRP A 8 -9.60 -36.44 -81.24
C TRP A 8 -8.88 -35.43 -80.34
N PHE A 9 -7.70 -35.79 -79.81
CA PHE A 9 -6.91 -34.91 -78.96
C PHE A 9 -6.46 -33.65 -79.70
N ARG A 10 -6.10 -33.75 -80.99
CA ARG A 10 -5.76 -32.58 -81.84
C ARG A 10 -6.95 -31.65 -82.09
N ARG A 11 -8.17 -32.18 -82.21
CA ARG A 11 -9.39 -31.40 -82.46
C ARG A 11 -9.94 -30.74 -81.20
N ASN A 12 -9.62 -31.27 -80.01
CA ASN A 12 -10.07 -30.75 -78.72
C ASN A 12 -8.98 -30.01 -77.91
N ARG A 13 -7.86 -29.59 -78.53
CA ARG A 13 -6.72 -28.97 -77.82
C ARG A 13 -7.08 -27.66 -77.11
N THR A 14 -7.89 -26.82 -77.74
CA THR A 14 -8.29 -25.53 -77.20
C THR A 14 -9.23 -25.66 -75.99
N PRO A 15 -10.32 -26.46 -76.02
CA PRO A 15 -11.16 -26.64 -74.82
C PRO A 15 -10.44 -27.41 -73.70
N ILE A 16 -9.51 -28.33 -74.02
CA ILE A 16 -8.69 -29.00 -72.99
C ILE A 16 -7.73 -28.01 -72.32
N ALA A 17 -7.07 -27.14 -73.09
CA ALA A 17 -6.17 -26.12 -72.53
C ALA A 17 -6.91 -25.10 -71.66
N VAL A 18 -8.10 -24.64 -72.10
CA VAL A 18 -8.95 -23.75 -71.31
C VAL A 18 -9.44 -24.44 -70.04
N GLY A 19 -9.89 -25.71 -70.12
CA GLY A 19 -10.29 -26.49 -68.95
C GLY A 19 -9.15 -26.69 -67.95
N MET A 20 -7.95 -27.01 -68.42
CA MET A 20 -6.76 -27.15 -67.57
C MET A 20 -6.34 -25.83 -66.93
N GLY A 21 -6.46 -24.71 -67.66
CA GLY A 21 -6.19 -23.38 -67.14
C GLY A 21 -7.16 -22.95 -66.04
N VAL A 22 -8.47 -23.21 -66.22
CA VAL A 22 -9.49 -22.92 -65.20
C VAL A 22 -9.28 -23.76 -63.94
N VAL A 23 -8.99 -25.06 -64.09
CA VAL A 23 -8.70 -25.95 -62.95
C VAL A 23 -7.42 -25.53 -62.23
N GLY A 24 -6.36 -25.18 -62.97
CA GLY A 24 -5.10 -24.70 -62.39
C GLY A 24 -5.25 -23.37 -61.66
N ALA A 25 -5.98 -22.41 -62.23
CA ALA A 25 -6.27 -21.13 -61.58
C ALA A 25 -7.14 -21.32 -60.32
N GLY A 26 -8.14 -22.20 -60.37
CA GLY A 26 -8.96 -22.57 -59.21
C GLY A 26 -8.14 -23.21 -58.09
N TYR A 27 -7.17 -24.07 -58.43
CA TYR A 27 -6.27 -24.68 -57.46
C TYR A 27 -5.37 -23.65 -56.76
N LEU A 28 -4.74 -22.74 -57.53
CA LEU A 28 -3.88 -21.69 -56.98
C LEU A 28 -4.67 -20.72 -56.09
N ALA A 29 -5.87 -20.32 -56.52
CA ALA A 29 -6.74 -19.46 -55.71
C ALA A 29 -7.17 -20.16 -54.41
N THR A 30 -7.52 -21.45 -54.47
CA THR A 30 -7.89 -22.23 -53.29
C THR A 30 -6.71 -22.38 -52.32
N GLN A 31 -5.52 -22.67 -52.82
CA GLN A 31 -4.30 -22.75 -52.01
C GLN A 31 -3.98 -21.41 -51.34
N TYR A 32 -4.11 -20.30 -52.06
CA TYR A 32 -3.90 -18.96 -51.48
C TYR A 32 -4.90 -18.67 -50.35
N VAL A 33 -6.18 -18.99 -50.54
CA VAL A 33 -7.21 -18.76 -49.52
C VAL A 33 -6.98 -19.65 -48.29
N ILE A 34 -6.66 -20.93 -48.47
CA ILE A 34 -6.34 -21.84 -47.36
C ILE A 34 -5.10 -21.37 -46.61
N GLY A 35 -4.03 -20.97 -47.31
CA GLY A 35 -2.84 -20.38 -46.71
C GLY A 35 -3.18 -19.15 -45.88
N LYS A 36 -4.00 -18.24 -46.43
CA LYS A 36 -4.40 -17.02 -45.73
C LYS A 36 -5.26 -17.29 -44.49
N ILE A 37 -6.13 -18.31 -44.53
CA ILE A 37 -6.93 -18.72 -43.37
C ILE A 37 -6.04 -19.36 -42.30
N ASN A 38 -5.06 -20.17 -42.69
CA ASN A 38 -4.11 -20.77 -41.77
C ASN A 38 -3.25 -19.70 -41.10
N ASP A 39 -2.68 -18.76 -41.87
CA ASP A 39 -1.93 -17.63 -41.33
C ASP A 39 -2.79 -16.79 -40.36
N ALA A 40 -4.06 -16.54 -40.71
CA ALA A 40 -4.97 -15.78 -39.87
C ALA A 40 -5.30 -16.54 -38.58
N ARG A 41 -5.54 -17.86 -38.65
CA ARG A 41 -5.76 -18.71 -37.47
C ARG A 41 -4.54 -18.78 -36.58
N GLU A 42 -3.36 -18.92 -37.17
CA GLU A 42 -2.09 -18.95 -36.45
C GLU A 42 -1.86 -17.64 -35.70
N ARG A 43 -2.02 -16.49 -36.38
CA ARG A 43 -1.93 -15.16 -35.76
C ARG A 43 -2.94 -14.95 -34.62
N MET A 44 -4.20 -15.34 -34.83
CA MET A 44 -5.21 -15.25 -33.76
C MET A 44 -4.88 -16.17 -32.58
N SER A 45 -4.33 -17.36 -32.84
CA SER A 45 -3.93 -18.29 -31.79
C SER A 45 -2.73 -17.79 -31.00
N SER A 46 -1.71 -17.24 -31.68
CA SER A 46 -0.53 -16.66 -31.04
C SER A 46 -0.90 -15.44 -30.21
N ASP A 47 -1.76 -14.55 -30.74
CA ASP A 47 -2.22 -13.36 -30.02
C ASP A 47 -3.01 -13.75 -28.77
N ARG A 48 -3.85 -14.79 -28.86
CA ARG A 48 -4.60 -15.31 -27.70
C ARG A 48 -3.66 -15.89 -26.64
N ILE A 49 -2.67 -16.69 -27.05
CA ILE A 49 -1.69 -17.28 -26.12
C ILE A 49 -0.86 -16.19 -25.45
N ALA A 50 -0.42 -15.18 -26.21
CA ALA A 50 0.34 -14.06 -25.68
C ALA A 50 -0.47 -13.24 -24.66
N LYS A 51 -1.73 -12.92 -24.97
CA LYS A 51 -2.66 -12.25 -24.05
C LYS A 51 -2.88 -13.05 -22.77
N GLU A 52 -3.08 -14.36 -22.88
CA GLU A 52 -3.31 -15.23 -21.72
C GLU A 52 -2.06 -15.37 -20.84
N ASN A 53 -0.89 -15.53 -21.45
CA ASN A 53 0.38 -15.60 -20.71
C ASN A 53 0.62 -14.30 -19.93
N LEU A 54 0.42 -13.15 -20.59
CA LEU A 54 0.53 -11.84 -19.97
C LEU A 54 -0.42 -11.68 -18.79
N ARG A 55 -1.68 -12.08 -18.98
CA ARG A 55 -2.70 -12.05 -17.93
C ARG A 55 -2.29 -12.91 -16.73
N ARG A 56 -1.88 -14.16 -16.94
CA ARG A 56 -1.42 -15.06 -15.88
C ARG A 56 -0.24 -14.45 -15.11
N ARG A 57 0.75 -13.90 -15.82
CA ARG A 57 1.91 -13.24 -15.18
C ARG A 57 1.51 -12.00 -14.40
N PHE A 58 0.58 -11.21 -14.91
CA PHE A 58 0.07 -10.03 -14.22
C PHE A 58 -0.69 -10.41 -12.94
N GLU A 59 -1.58 -11.41 -13.01
CA GLU A 59 -2.34 -11.93 -11.86
C GLU A 59 -1.39 -12.49 -10.79
N GLN A 60 -0.42 -13.32 -11.19
CA GLN A 60 0.62 -13.82 -10.27
C GLN A 60 1.43 -12.68 -9.65
N ASN A 61 1.85 -11.69 -10.45
CA ASN A 61 2.55 -10.52 -9.93
C ASN A 61 1.70 -9.72 -8.93
N GLN A 62 0.37 -9.72 -9.09
CA GLN A 62 -0.51 -9.08 -8.13
C GLN A 62 -0.57 -9.85 -6.80
N GLU A 63 -0.57 -11.18 -6.83
CA GLU A 63 -0.48 -12.00 -5.63
C GLU A 63 0.86 -11.79 -4.92
N ASP A 64 1.97 -11.77 -5.68
CA ASP A 64 3.32 -11.50 -5.16
C ASP A 64 3.40 -10.12 -4.48
N CYS A 65 2.72 -9.10 -5.04
CA CYS A 65 2.61 -7.79 -4.39
C CYS A 65 1.93 -7.90 -3.02
N THR A 66 0.80 -8.60 -2.94
CA THR A 66 0.04 -8.79 -1.69
C THR A 66 0.89 -9.50 -0.64
N PHE A 67 1.55 -10.59 -1.02
CA PHE A 67 2.45 -11.32 -0.11
C PHE A 67 3.63 -10.46 0.34
N THR A 68 4.21 -9.68 -0.56
CA THR A 68 5.33 -8.78 -0.26
C THR A 68 4.90 -7.68 0.73
N VAL A 69 3.73 -7.06 0.55
CA VAL A 69 3.19 -6.08 1.49
C VAL A 69 3.06 -6.69 2.88
N LEU A 70 2.47 -7.88 2.99
CA LEU A 70 2.29 -8.57 4.28
C LEU A 70 3.60 -9.00 4.94
N ALA A 71 4.63 -9.32 4.13
CA ALA A 71 5.95 -9.66 4.63
C ALA A 71 6.73 -8.44 5.15
N LEU A 72 6.58 -7.28 4.50
CA LEU A 72 7.29 -6.05 4.85
C LEU A 72 6.58 -5.22 5.94
N LEU A 73 5.26 -5.30 6.01
CA LEU A 73 4.43 -4.51 6.93
C LEU A 73 4.84 -4.66 8.40
N PRO A 74 5.14 -5.87 8.94
CA PRO A 74 5.56 -6.02 10.33
C PRO A 74 6.76 -5.16 10.73
N THR A 75 7.72 -4.93 9.83
CA THR A 75 8.89 -4.07 10.09
C THR A 75 8.46 -2.63 10.39
N ALA A 76 7.61 -2.05 9.55
CA ALA A 76 7.07 -0.71 9.80
C ALA A 76 6.21 -0.68 11.06
N THR A 77 5.40 -1.72 11.28
CA THR A 77 4.52 -1.84 12.45
C THR A 77 5.30 -1.82 13.76
N THR A 78 6.38 -2.59 13.86
CA THR A 78 7.26 -2.58 15.05
C THR A 78 7.83 -1.20 15.31
N ASN A 79 8.41 -0.56 14.28
CA ASN A 79 8.99 0.78 14.40
C ASN A 79 7.96 1.83 14.84
N ILE A 80 6.75 1.80 14.24
CA ILE A 80 5.66 2.74 14.53
C ILE A 80 5.10 2.54 15.94
N ILE A 81 4.90 1.28 16.37
CA ILE A 81 4.36 0.96 17.70
C ILE A 81 5.38 1.30 18.79
N GLU A 82 6.67 1.03 18.57
CA GLU A 82 7.72 1.36 19.52
C GLU A 82 7.84 2.88 19.73
N ALA A 83 7.80 3.65 18.64
CA ALA A 83 7.84 5.11 18.71
C ALA A 83 6.59 5.73 19.36
N MET A 84 5.41 5.13 19.16
CA MET A 84 4.13 5.55 19.74
C MET A 84 3.59 4.49 20.71
N ASN A 85 4.31 4.24 21.80
CA ASN A 85 3.99 3.18 22.76
C ASN A 85 2.84 3.59 23.71
N THR A 86 1.60 3.44 23.22
CA THR A 86 0.39 3.73 24.00
C THR A 86 0.15 2.73 25.13
N GLU A 87 0.70 1.52 25.02
CA GLU A 87 0.62 0.47 26.03
C GLU A 87 1.40 0.87 27.28
N GLN A 88 2.59 1.47 27.10
CA GLN A 88 3.36 2.06 28.19
C GLN A 88 2.60 3.20 28.87
N ILE A 89 1.99 4.11 28.10
CA ILE A 89 1.20 5.22 28.65
C ILE A 89 0.02 4.66 29.46
N THR A 90 -0.67 3.65 28.93
CA THR A 90 -1.79 2.98 29.61
C THR A 90 -1.33 2.32 30.91
N TYR A 91 -0.16 1.67 30.90
CA TYR A 91 0.42 1.05 32.08
C TYR A 91 0.79 2.08 33.16
N GLU A 92 1.38 3.22 32.78
CA GLU A 92 1.68 4.34 33.70
C GLU A 92 0.40 4.87 34.37
N ILE A 93 -0.69 5.04 33.58
CA ILE A 93 -2.01 5.45 34.11
C ILE A 93 -2.54 4.43 35.13
N GLN A 94 -2.37 3.13 34.87
CA GLN A 94 -2.81 2.05 35.78
C GLN A 94 -1.99 2.03 37.08
N GLN A 95 -0.67 2.19 37.02
CA GLN A 95 0.19 2.24 38.21
C GLN A 95 -0.13 3.43 39.13
N MET A 96 -0.48 4.59 38.55
CA MET A 96 -0.95 5.74 39.33
C MET A 96 -2.28 5.48 40.05
N LYS A 97 -3.09 4.53 39.57
CA LYS A 97 -4.32 4.09 40.26
C LYS A 97 -3.99 3.10 41.40
N GLY A 98 -3.02 2.21 41.19
CA GLY A 98 -2.59 1.21 42.19
C GLY A 98 -1.87 1.80 43.40
N SER A 99 -1.05 2.84 43.20
CA SER A 99 -0.33 3.54 44.28
C SER A 99 -1.25 4.35 45.22
N GLY A 100 -2.49 4.63 44.83
CA GLY A 100 -3.51 5.23 45.70
C GLY A 100 -4.36 4.22 46.48
N LYS A 101 -4.20 2.91 46.24
CA LYS A 101 -5.00 1.83 46.85
C LYS A 101 -4.21 0.89 47.76
N THR A 102 -3.06 1.31 48.28
CA THR A 102 -2.33 0.58 49.34
C THR A 102 -2.94 0.84 50.73
N SER A 103 -4.24 0.59 50.88
CA SER A 103 -4.86 0.27 52.17
C SER A 103 -6.23 -0.37 51.91
N LYS A 104 -6.36 -1.62 52.36
CA LYS A 104 -7.54 -2.51 52.42
C LYS A 104 -7.82 -3.45 51.24
N ASN A 105 -7.46 -4.70 51.54
CA ASN A 105 -8.04 -6.00 51.17
C ASN A 105 -7.93 -6.52 49.73
N SER A 106 -7.02 -7.47 49.63
CA SER A 106 -7.01 -8.63 48.74
C SER A 106 -8.22 -9.55 48.96
N THR A 107 -8.92 -9.92 47.88
CA THR A 107 -9.27 -11.32 47.57
C THR A 107 -9.75 -11.43 46.13
N ASP A 108 -8.99 -12.21 45.37
CA ASP A 108 -9.36 -13.21 44.35
C ASP A 108 -10.34 -12.85 43.21
N SER A 109 -9.83 -12.90 41.97
CA SER A 109 -10.50 -13.49 40.80
C SER A 109 -9.56 -13.53 39.58
N THR A 110 -9.63 -14.65 38.87
CA THR A 110 -8.90 -15.07 37.67
C THR A 110 -8.94 -14.04 36.52
N ALA A 111 -7.76 -13.63 36.04
CA ALA A 111 -7.60 -12.51 35.11
C ALA A 111 -7.56 -12.93 33.64
N THR A 112 -8.60 -12.54 32.90
CA THR A 112 -8.44 -12.01 31.53
C THR A 112 -7.76 -10.63 31.62
N PRO A 113 -6.99 -10.19 30.60
CA PRO A 113 -6.34 -8.89 30.63
C PRO A 113 -7.39 -7.76 30.67
N PRO A 114 -7.30 -6.79 31.60
CA PRO A 114 -8.31 -5.76 31.78
C PRO A 114 -8.29 -4.72 30.64
N SER A 115 -9.48 -4.30 30.20
CA SER A 115 -9.69 -3.32 29.14
C SER A 115 -9.54 -1.89 29.67
N ILE A 116 -8.94 -0.99 28.89
CA ILE A 116 -8.78 0.43 29.26
C ILE A 116 -10.12 1.14 29.52
N ALA A 117 -11.24 0.65 28.95
CA ALA A 117 -12.58 1.17 29.22
C ALA A 117 -12.97 1.04 30.70
N ASP A 118 -12.55 -0.04 31.37
CA ASP A 118 -12.83 -0.29 32.79
C ASP A 118 -12.07 0.68 33.71
N THR A 119 -11.05 1.38 33.19
CA THR A 119 -10.29 2.37 33.96
C THR A 119 -11.00 3.71 34.09
N ALA A 120 -11.93 4.03 33.18
CA ALA A 120 -12.65 5.31 33.16
C ALA A 120 -13.99 5.28 33.93
N MET A 121 -14.60 4.09 34.07
CA MET A 121 -15.99 3.92 34.57
C MET A 121 -16.11 3.76 36.10
N THR A 122 -15.04 3.48 36.85
CA THR A 122 -15.13 3.17 38.29
C THR A 122 -15.02 4.39 39.23
N GLU A 123 -15.42 5.60 38.81
CA GLU A 123 -15.15 6.84 39.57
C GLU A 123 -16.40 7.68 39.92
N ASP A 124 -17.60 7.09 39.96
CA ASP A 124 -18.81 7.80 40.43
C ASP A 124 -19.62 6.95 41.44
N ASP A 125 -19.35 7.13 42.74
CA ASP A 125 -20.32 6.95 43.84
C ASP A 125 -19.68 7.36 45.18
N GLY A 126 -19.43 8.66 45.34
CA GLY A 126 -18.77 9.18 46.53
C GLY A 126 -19.14 10.62 46.85
N LYS A 127 -20.44 10.96 46.87
CA LYS A 127 -20.87 12.30 47.29
C LYS A 127 -22.08 12.29 48.22
N SER A 128 -21.82 12.78 49.44
CA SER A 128 -22.72 13.16 50.56
C SER A 128 -22.73 12.11 51.69
N ALA A 129 -22.30 12.42 52.92
CA ALA A 129 -22.91 13.43 53.76
C ALA A 129 -21.93 14.28 54.60
N VAL A 130 -22.38 15.51 54.80
CA VAL A 130 -21.85 16.62 55.60
C VAL A 130 -21.84 16.30 57.09
N GLY A 131 -20.81 16.77 57.80
CA GLY A 131 -20.93 17.20 59.19
C GLY A 131 -19.86 16.66 60.13
N SER A 132 -18.79 17.43 60.35
CA SER A 132 -18.39 17.83 61.71
C SER A 132 -17.20 18.78 61.62
N MET A 133 -17.43 20.03 61.99
CA MET A 133 -16.40 20.98 62.38
C MET A 133 -15.89 20.59 63.77
N GLN A 134 -14.58 20.48 63.96
CA GLN A 134 -13.90 20.99 65.15
C GLN A 134 -12.38 20.90 65.01
N SER A 135 -11.75 21.95 65.53
CA SER A 135 -10.34 22.34 65.50
C SER A 135 -9.42 21.45 66.33
N GLU A 136 -8.11 21.49 66.02
CA GLU A 136 -6.94 21.74 66.92
C GLU A 136 -5.67 21.16 66.25
N SER A 137 -4.68 21.99 65.92
CA SER A 137 -3.49 22.32 66.75
C SER A 137 -2.43 21.21 66.73
N GLY A 138 -1.21 21.51 66.23
CA GLY A 138 -0.06 20.58 66.33
C GLY A 138 1.06 20.73 65.30
N VAL A 139 1.89 21.74 65.51
CA VAL A 139 3.31 21.96 65.13
C VAL A 139 4.22 20.77 64.68
N HIS A 140 5.10 21.08 63.69
CA HIS A 140 6.47 20.56 63.40
C HIS A 140 6.60 19.09 62.91
N ALA A 141 7.50 18.70 61.99
CA ALA A 141 8.92 19.04 61.89
C ALA A 141 9.54 18.82 60.49
N SER A 142 10.66 19.51 60.28
CA SER A 142 11.48 19.66 59.09
C SER A 142 12.33 18.44 58.67
N GLN A 143 12.76 18.51 57.40
CA GLN A 143 14.06 18.14 56.83
C GLN A 143 15.03 17.36 57.73
N ILE A 144 15.44 16.18 57.27
CA ILE A 144 16.73 15.58 57.63
C ILE A 144 17.59 15.41 56.37
N THR A 145 18.63 16.24 56.35
CA THR A 145 19.87 16.12 55.59
C THR A 145 20.85 15.31 56.43
N VAL A 146 21.59 14.37 55.84
CA VAL A 146 22.71 13.68 56.48
C VAL A 146 23.94 13.74 55.57
N PRO A 147 25.06 14.33 56.03
CA PRO A 147 26.41 14.04 55.55
C PRO A 147 27.31 13.43 56.67
N PRO A 148 28.55 12.97 56.35
CA PRO A 148 29.15 11.74 56.89
C PRO A 148 30.39 11.93 57.80
N ALA A 149 30.82 10.84 58.47
CA ALA A 149 32.20 10.51 58.92
C ALA A 149 32.21 9.07 59.51
N GLY A 150 33.21 8.20 59.36
CA GLY A 150 34.54 8.29 58.78
C GLY A 150 35.21 6.90 58.62
N THR A 151 36.38 6.90 57.98
CA THR A 151 37.38 5.81 57.80
C THR A 151 38.40 5.80 58.97
N PRO A 152 39.20 4.73 59.25
CA PRO A 152 40.14 4.03 58.33
C PRO A 152 40.12 2.47 58.50
N SER A 153 40.74 1.57 57.74
CA SER A 153 42.03 1.48 57.04
C SER A 153 42.02 0.30 56.05
N GLY A 154 42.86 0.30 55.00
CA GLY A 154 43.19 -0.92 54.22
C GLY A 154 43.48 -0.68 52.72
N GLU A 155 44.77 -0.70 52.37
CA GLU A 155 45.46 -0.42 51.10
C GLU A 155 44.94 -1.10 49.80
N GLY A 156 45.04 -0.39 48.65
CA GLY A 156 45.18 -1.01 47.32
C GLY A 156 44.66 -0.27 46.07
N ALA A 157 45.51 0.58 45.47
CA ALA A 157 45.67 0.91 44.03
C ALA A 157 44.61 1.68 43.18
N GLN A 158 45.14 2.64 42.41
CA GLN A 158 44.63 3.59 41.38
C GLN A 158 43.82 2.91 40.23
N ASP A 159 42.97 3.55 39.40
CA ASP A 159 43.05 4.86 38.74
C ASP A 159 41.73 5.21 37.98
N GLY A 160 41.47 6.49 37.69
CA GLY A 160 40.67 6.95 36.53
C GLY A 160 39.17 7.28 36.68
N GLY A 161 38.81 8.41 37.31
CA GLY A 161 37.44 8.91 37.39
C GLY A 161 36.97 9.74 36.18
N GLN A 162 35.88 9.33 35.53
CA GLN A 162 34.96 10.22 34.80
C GLN A 162 33.72 10.46 35.65
N GLN A 163 33.54 11.70 36.11
CA GLN A 163 32.34 12.15 36.81
C GLN A 163 31.14 12.12 35.85
N LEU A 164 30.29 11.11 36.01
CA LEU A 164 28.92 11.09 35.48
C LEU A 164 28.13 12.22 36.15
N GLN A 165 27.75 13.23 35.36
CA GLN A 165 26.78 14.24 35.77
C GLN A 165 25.44 13.56 36.10
N PRO A 166 24.74 13.95 37.19
CA PRO A 166 23.40 13.45 37.45
C PRO A 166 22.46 13.96 36.36
N VAL A 167 21.91 13.05 35.57
CA VAL A 167 20.80 13.34 34.66
C VAL A 167 19.67 13.97 35.49
N PRO A 168 19.16 15.16 35.15
CA PRO A 168 18.05 15.76 35.88
C PRO A 168 16.84 14.81 35.85
N PRO A 169 16.14 14.60 36.98
CA PRO A 169 14.99 13.71 37.00
C PRO A 169 13.94 14.24 36.01
N LYS A 170 13.55 13.41 35.04
CA LYS A 170 12.43 13.72 34.12
C LYS A 170 11.23 14.17 34.98
N PRO A 171 10.58 15.31 34.64
CA PRO A 171 9.44 15.79 35.40
C PRO A 171 8.37 14.70 35.44
N ARG A 172 7.87 14.38 36.64
CA ARG A 172 6.81 13.38 36.82
C ARG A 172 5.57 13.86 36.07
N ARG A 173 5.17 13.15 35.01
CA ARG A 173 3.97 13.44 34.23
C ARG A 173 2.73 13.31 35.13
N THR A 174 1.78 14.22 34.97
CA THR A 174 0.50 14.16 35.69
C THR A 174 -0.45 13.17 35.02
N LYS A 175 -1.41 12.61 35.77
CA LYS A 175 -2.43 11.69 35.22
C LYS A 175 -3.19 12.31 34.03
N ARG A 176 -3.52 13.61 34.09
CA ARG A 176 -4.18 14.32 32.98
C ARG A 176 -3.29 14.39 31.74
N GLN A 177 -2.01 14.75 31.91
CA GLN A 177 -1.05 14.76 30.81
C GLN A 177 -0.91 13.38 30.15
N LEU A 178 -0.90 12.30 30.93
CA LEU A 178 -0.85 10.94 30.36
C LEU A 178 -2.08 10.62 29.52
N TRP A 179 -3.26 11.05 29.92
CA TRP A 179 -4.48 10.86 29.13
C TRP A 179 -4.51 11.73 27.87
N ASP A 180 -3.98 12.96 27.92
CA ASP A 180 -3.81 13.80 26.74
C ASP A 180 -2.78 13.22 25.76
N ASP A 181 -1.65 12.71 26.27
CA ASP A 181 -0.62 12.03 25.48
C ASP A 181 -1.18 10.75 24.84
N LEU A 182 -1.96 9.95 25.59
CA LEU A 182 -2.61 8.75 25.08
C LEU A 182 -3.62 9.06 23.96
N LYS A 183 -4.42 10.13 24.12
CA LYS A 183 -5.38 10.59 23.11
C LYS A 183 -4.68 10.88 21.79
N ILE A 184 -3.64 11.70 21.81
CA ILE A 184 -2.91 12.06 20.59
C ILE A 184 -2.17 10.83 20.03
N SER A 185 -1.43 10.11 20.86
CA SER A 185 -0.59 8.98 20.43
C SER A 185 -1.41 7.83 19.82
N SER A 186 -2.54 7.45 20.42
CA SER A 186 -3.37 6.34 19.91
C SER A 186 -4.05 6.66 18.57
N ILE A 187 -4.54 7.88 18.37
CA ILE A 187 -5.13 8.32 17.10
C ILE A 187 -4.03 8.41 16.03
N THR A 188 -2.94 9.14 16.32
CA THR A 188 -1.81 9.29 15.40
C THR A 188 -1.26 7.93 14.98
N ARG A 189 -1.11 6.98 15.91
CA ARG A 189 -0.59 5.64 15.62
C ARG A 189 -1.49 4.86 14.67
N ALA A 190 -2.79 4.78 14.96
CA ALA A 190 -3.73 4.06 14.11
C ALA A 190 -3.77 4.66 12.70
N PHE A 191 -3.80 5.99 12.59
CA PHE A 191 -3.86 6.67 11.31
C PHE A 191 -2.55 6.50 10.53
N THR A 192 -1.40 6.67 11.18
CA THR A 192 -0.09 6.43 10.57
C THR A 192 0.02 5.04 9.98
N LEU A 193 -0.48 4.00 10.66
CA LEU A 193 -0.48 2.64 10.13
C LEU A 193 -1.38 2.47 8.90
N ILE A 194 -2.54 3.13 8.84
CA ILE A 194 -3.41 3.10 7.65
C ILE A 194 -2.72 3.80 6.46
N TYR A 195 -2.11 4.97 6.68
CA TYR A 195 -1.36 5.65 5.63
C TYR A 195 -0.15 4.83 5.17
N THR A 196 0.64 4.28 6.10
CA THR A 196 1.78 3.43 5.77
C THR A 196 1.36 2.17 5.02
N LEU A 197 0.26 1.50 5.40
CA LEU A 197 -0.27 0.35 4.67
C LEU A 197 -0.68 0.72 3.24
N SER A 198 -1.39 1.84 3.06
CA SER A 198 -1.84 2.32 1.75
C SER A 198 -0.64 2.68 0.84
N LEU A 199 0.32 3.40 1.39
CA LEU A 199 1.55 3.80 0.70
C LEU A 199 2.43 2.60 0.36
N LEU A 200 2.62 1.67 1.30
CA LEU A 200 3.36 0.42 1.07
C LEU A 200 2.69 -0.42 -0.02
N THR A 201 1.35 -0.50 -0.02
CA THR A 201 0.59 -1.22 -1.05
C THR A 201 0.84 -0.61 -2.42
N LEU A 202 0.65 0.70 -2.60
CA LEU A 202 0.89 1.35 -3.89
C LEU A 202 2.35 1.28 -4.32
N PHE A 203 3.28 1.51 -3.40
CA PHE A 203 4.71 1.48 -3.70
C PHE A 203 5.14 0.09 -4.15
N THR A 204 4.70 -0.96 -3.46
CA THR A 204 4.97 -2.35 -3.82
C THR A 204 4.35 -2.70 -5.18
N ARG A 205 3.13 -2.23 -5.47
CA ARG A 205 2.49 -2.38 -6.78
C ARG A 205 3.30 -1.70 -7.87
N ILE A 206 3.81 -0.49 -7.65
CA ILE A 206 4.68 0.19 -8.62
C ILE A 206 5.96 -0.63 -8.84
N GLN A 207 6.67 -0.98 -7.77
CA GLN A 207 7.96 -1.66 -7.87
C GLN A 207 7.86 -3.00 -8.59
N LEU A 208 6.96 -3.89 -8.16
CA LEU A 208 6.82 -5.22 -8.75
C LEU A 208 6.23 -5.18 -10.16
N ASN A 209 5.29 -4.28 -10.46
CA ASN A 209 4.78 -4.18 -11.83
C ASN A 209 5.84 -3.62 -12.80
N LEU A 210 6.69 -2.67 -12.39
CA LEU A 210 7.81 -2.19 -13.21
C LEU A 210 8.87 -3.29 -13.44
N LEU A 211 9.19 -4.08 -12.42
CA LEU A 211 10.10 -5.22 -12.56
C LEU A 211 9.50 -6.35 -13.41
N GLY A 212 8.24 -6.72 -13.14
CA GLY A 212 7.53 -7.75 -13.88
C GLY A 212 7.39 -7.40 -15.36
N ARG A 213 7.17 -6.12 -15.69
CA ARG A 213 7.23 -5.60 -17.05
C ARG A 213 8.57 -5.85 -17.72
N ARG A 214 9.68 -5.50 -17.06
CA ARG A 214 11.03 -5.68 -17.61
C ARG A 214 11.35 -7.16 -17.84
N SER A 215 11.01 -8.02 -16.88
CA SER A 215 11.18 -9.46 -16.99
C SER A 215 10.38 -10.05 -18.16
N TYR A 216 9.14 -9.58 -18.36
CA TYR A 216 8.30 -9.96 -19.49
C TYR A 216 8.91 -9.51 -20.82
N LEU A 217 9.29 -8.24 -20.95
CA LEU A 217 9.91 -7.71 -22.18
C LEU A 217 11.20 -8.44 -22.53
N SER A 218 12.06 -8.72 -21.55
CA SER A 218 13.27 -9.52 -21.75
C SER A 218 12.96 -10.92 -22.30
N SER A 219 11.93 -11.58 -21.74
CA SER A 219 11.46 -12.89 -22.22
C SER A 219 10.99 -12.84 -23.68
N VAL A 220 10.23 -11.79 -24.04
CA VAL A 220 9.68 -11.62 -25.40
C VAL A 220 10.76 -11.25 -26.41
N ILE A 221 11.70 -10.36 -26.06
CA ILE A 221 12.81 -9.98 -26.92
C ILE A 221 13.73 -11.18 -27.19
N SER A 222 14.01 -12.00 -26.17
CA SER A 222 14.76 -13.25 -26.34
C SER A 222 14.08 -14.21 -27.32
N LEU A 223 12.75 -14.31 -27.24
CA LEU A 223 11.96 -15.11 -28.17
C LEU A 223 12.00 -14.55 -29.61
N ALA A 224 11.93 -13.23 -29.77
CA ALA A 224 11.93 -12.56 -31.07
C ALA A 224 13.31 -12.51 -31.74
N THR A 225 14.39 -12.36 -30.96
CA THR A 225 15.77 -12.25 -31.48
C THR A 225 16.40 -13.60 -31.82
N GLY A 226 15.71 -14.71 -31.55
CA GLY A 226 16.11 -16.04 -32.03
C GLY A 226 17.45 -16.52 -31.46
N SER A 227 17.91 -15.98 -30.32
CA SER A 227 19.06 -16.53 -29.62
C SER A 227 18.69 -17.95 -29.18
N ASN A 228 19.20 -18.97 -29.88
CA ASN A 228 18.90 -20.39 -29.71
C ASN A 228 18.92 -20.83 -28.24
N SER A 229 17.76 -20.82 -27.60
CA SER A 229 17.45 -21.51 -26.35
C SER A 229 15.97 -21.87 -26.34
N GLY A 230 15.61 -22.85 -27.18
CA GLY A 230 14.33 -23.57 -27.11
C GLY A 230 13.23 -23.04 -28.04
N GLY A 231 12.99 -23.77 -29.12
CA GLY A 231 11.71 -23.71 -29.83
C GLY A 231 10.56 -24.06 -28.88
N ILE A 232 9.36 -23.60 -29.24
CA ILE A 232 8.11 -23.76 -28.48
C ILE A 232 7.89 -25.25 -28.12
N SER A 233 8.33 -25.66 -26.94
CA SER A 233 7.78 -26.82 -26.23
C SER A 233 6.71 -26.27 -25.30
N LEU A 234 5.46 -26.59 -25.62
CA LEU A 234 4.28 -26.47 -24.74
C LEU A 234 4.38 -27.50 -23.59
N GLU A 235 5.56 -27.61 -22.97
CA GLU A 235 5.77 -28.37 -21.76
C GLU A 235 5.58 -27.43 -20.58
N ASN A 236 4.78 -27.86 -19.62
CA ASN A 236 4.57 -27.19 -18.35
C ASN A 236 5.92 -26.89 -17.70
N HIS A 237 6.44 -25.70 -17.95
CA HIS A 237 7.66 -25.19 -17.32
C HIS A 237 7.28 -24.60 -15.95
N ASP A 238 6.61 -25.39 -15.12
CA ASP A 238 6.45 -25.10 -13.68
C ASP A 238 7.74 -25.46 -12.92
N ASP A 239 8.65 -26.26 -13.49
CA ASP A 239 9.80 -26.84 -12.75
C ASP A 239 11.21 -26.39 -13.22
N ASN A 240 11.35 -25.51 -14.20
CA ASN A 240 12.69 -25.12 -14.68
C ASN A 240 12.87 -23.59 -14.82
N LEU A 241 12.38 -22.88 -13.80
CA LEU A 241 12.95 -21.62 -13.33
C LEU A 241 14.34 -21.91 -12.74
N SER A 242 15.33 -22.24 -13.58
CA SER A 242 16.72 -22.10 -13.13
C SER A 242 17.00 -20.60 -12.98
N PRO A 243 17.24 -20.07 -11.77
CA PRO A 243 17.39 -18.64 -11.51
C PRO A 243 18.58 -17.98 -12.22
N GLU A 244 19.44 -18.77 -12.87
CA GLU A 244 20.71 -18.30 -13.42
C GLU A 244 20.63 -17.69 -14.82
N HIS A 245 19.68 -18.08 -15.68
CA HIS A 245 19.73 -17.70 -17.10
C HIS A 245 18.98 -16.42 -17.49
N ALA A 246 18.13 -15.87 -16.62
CA ALA A 246 17.40 -14.61 -16.89
C ALA A 246 17.85 -13.42 -16.01
N TYR A 247 18.73 -13.64 -15.03
CA TYR A 247 18.88 -12.72 -13.89
C TYR A 247 20.32 -12.31 -13.53
N GLY A 248 21.39 -12.82 -14.18
CA GLY A 248 22.76 -12.61 -13.69
C GLY A 248 23.22 -11.14 -13.51
N GLY A 249 22.83 -10.22 -14.40
CA GLY A 249 23.09 -8.77 -14.25
C GLY A 249 21.89 -7.95 -13.76
N ASP A 250 20.69 -8.51 -13.90
CA ASP A 250 19.42 -7.86 -13.53
C ASP A 250 19.06 -8.10 -12.05
N LEU A 251 19.55 -9.18 -11.43
CA LEU A 251 19.26 -9.55 -10.03
C LEU A 251 19.79 -8.51 -9.04
N ASP A 252 21.05 -8.09 -9.19
CA ASP A 252 21.63 -7.04 -8.34
C ASP A 252 20.89 -5.70 -8.49
N THR A 253 20.51 -5.35 -9.73
CA THR A 253 19.69 -4.17 -10.03
C THR A 253 18.32 -4.26 -9.38
N ASN A 254 17.65 -5.42 -9.48
CA ASN A 254 16.32 -5.66 -8.93
C ASN A 254 16.36 -5.66 -7.39
N HIS A 255 17.36 -6.31 -6.77
CA HIS A 255 17.56 -6.29 -5.33
C HIS A 255 17.80 -4.87 -4.82
N LYS A 256 18.69 -4.10 -5.47
CA LYS A 256 18.94 -2.69 -5.13
C LYS A 256 17.70 -1.82 -5.29
N TYR A 257 16.90 -2.04 -6.33
CA TYR A 257 15.67 -1.28 -6.54
C TYR A 257 14.60 -1.61 -5.49
N LEU A 258 14.37 -2.89 -5.20
CA LEU A 258 13.42 -3.33 -4.17
C LEU A 258 13.81 -2.86 -2.76
N ALA A 259 15.12 -2.72 -2.52
CA ALA A 259 15.67 -2.14 -1.28
C ALA A 259 15.03 -0.81 -0.91
N PHE A 260 14.60 0.00 -1.90
CA PHE A 260 14.05 1.33 -1.65
C PHE A 260 12.78 1.31 -0.79
N SER A 261 12.09 0.17 -0.68
CA SER A 261 11.00 -0.03 0.28
C SER A 261 11.44 0.17 1.73
N TRP A 262 12.71 -0.11 2.06
CA TRP A 262 13.29 0.10 3.38
C TRP A 262 13.15 1.55 3.86
N TRP A 263 13.16 2.55 2.96
CA TRP A 263 13.01 3.95 3.34
C TRP A 263 11.68 4.18 4.04
N LEU A 264 10.56 3.82 3.41
CA LEU A 264 9.23 3.93 4.00
C LEU A 264 9.15 3.18 5.33
N LEU A 265 9.71 1.96 5.39
CA LEU A 265 9.62 1.08 6.56
C LEU A 265 10.42 1.57 7.78
N ASN A 266 11.48 2.35 7.58
CA ASN A 266 12.40 2.72 8.67
C ASN A 266 12.50 4.23 8.93
N ARG A 267 12.45 5.08 7.90
CA ARG A 267 12.67 6.53 8.02
C ARG A 267 11.51 7.37 7.51
N GLY A 268 10.95 7.03 6.35
CA GLY A 268 9.90 7.79 5.68
C GLY A 268 8.63 7.92 6.53
N TRP A 269 8.25 6.85 7.25
CA TRP A 269 7.09 6.87 8.15
C TRP A 269 7.21 7.90 9.28
N VAL A 270 8.42 8.29 9.71
CA VAL A 270 8.61 9.26 10.81
C VAL A 270 8.11 10.65 10.40
N SER A 271 8.43 11.07 9.17
CA SER A 271 7.95 12.36 8.65
C SER A 271 6.44 12.34 8.38
N LEU A 272 5.93 11.18 7.93
CA LEU A 272 4.49 10.95 7.77
C LEU A 272 3.76 11.03 9.12
N GLN A 273 4.30 10.37 10.14
CA GLN A 273 3.80 10.39 11.50
C GLN A 273 3.77 11.81 12.07
N ALA A 274 4.82 12.61 11.87
CA ALA A 274 4.85 14.01 12.30
C ALA A 274 3.76 14.87 11.61
N ARG A 275 3.55 14.68 10.30
CA ARG A 275 2.46 15.36 9.55
C ARG A 275 1.09 15.00 10.11
N ILE A 276 0.85 13.71 10.38
CA ILE A 276 -0.41 13.22 10.95
C ILE A 276 -0.57 13.72 12.39
N GLU A 277 0.47 13.68 13.22
CA GLU A 277 0.42 14.13 14.60
C GLU A 277 0.05 15.61 14.70
N SER A 278 0.63 16.46 13.83
CA SER A 278 0.27 17.87 13.76
C SER A 278 -1.23 18.06 13.50
N ALA A 279 -1.77 17.36 12.48
CA ALA A 279 -3.19 17.42 12.16
C ALA A 279 -4.08 16.88 13.30
N VAL A 280 -3.68 15.78 13.94
CA VAL A 280 -4.40 15.21 15.09
C VAL A 280 -4.38 16.17 16.28
N ARG A 281 -3.27 16.85 16.56
CA ARG A 281 -3.17 17.84 17.64
C ARG A 281 -4.05 19.06 17.38
N GLU A 282 -4.11 19.53 16.13
CA GLU A 282 -5.00 20.63 15.76
C GLU A 282 -6.48 20.26 15.91
N VAL A 283 -6.87 19.05 15.50
CA VAL A 283 -8.27 18.62 15.49
C VAL A 283 -8.75 18.10 16.86
N PHE A 284 -7.99 17.22 17.51
CA PHE A 284 -8.38 16.58 18.78
C PHE A 284 -7.78 17.25 20.02
N GLY A 285 -6.88 18.23 19.86
CA GLY A 285 -6.14 18.84 20.98
C GLY A 285 -7.04 19.54 22.00
N HIS A 286 -8.11 20.19 21.54
CA HIS A 286 -9.04 20.93 22.39
C HIS A 286 -10.00 20.03 23.19
N LEU A 287 -10.18 18.78 22.78
CA LEU A 287 -11.10 17.84 23.42
C LEU A 287 -10.56 17.35 24.75
N SER A 288 -11.44 17.21 25.74
CA SER A 288 -11.06 16.64 27.03
C SER A 288 -10.87 15.12 26.90
N PRO A 289 -9.86 14.50 27.53
CA PRO A 289 -9.69 13.05 27.47
C PRO A 289 -10.85 12.22 28.02
N ARG A 290 -11.80 12.83 28.75
CA ARG A 290 -13.02 12.17 29.26
C ARG A 290 -14.30 12.64 28.57
N GLU A 291 -14.17 13.35 27.46
CA GLU A 291 -15.32 13.82 26.70
C GLU A 291 -16.11 12.66 26.08
N THR A 292 -17.42 12.84 25.94
CA THR A 292 -18.30 11.89 25.24
C THR A 292 -18.51 12.37 23.82
N LEU A 293 -18.28 11.51 22.84
CA LEU A 293 -18.47 11.80 21.42
C LEU A 293 -19.51 10.86 20.82
N THR A 294 -20.31 11.35 19.87
CA THR A 294 -21.16 10.52 19.01
C THR A 294 -20.33 9.92 17.87
N TYR A 295 -20.89 8.94 17.18
CA TYR A 295 -20.27 8.36 15.97
C TYR A 295 -20.02 9.44 14.91
N GLU A 296 -21.03 10.24 14.59
CA GLU A 296 -20.94 11.31 13.60
C GLU A 296 -19.86 12.33 13.97
N ALA A 297 -19.80 12.77 15.23
CA ALA A 297 -18.79 13.71 15.69
C ALA A 297 -17.37 13.14 15.52
N PHE A 298 -17.14 11.89 15.93
CA PHE A 298 -15.83 11.26 15.74
C PHE A 298 -15.48 11.10 14.27
N SER A 299 -16.45 10.69 13.44
CA SER A 299 -16.28 10.54 12.00
C SER A 299 -15.84 11.88 11.38
N GLN A 300 -16.55 12.97 11.68
CA GLN A 300 -16.22 14.30 11.18
C GLN A 300 -14.83 14.76 11.62
N LEU A 301 -14.42 14.49 12.87
CA LEU A 301 -13.06 14.77 13.33
C LEU A 301 -12.01 13.95 12.57
N ALA A 302 -12.27 12.66 12.31
CA ALA A 302 -11.37 11.84 11.50
C ALA A 302 -11.22 12.40 10.07
N LEU A 303 -12.33 12.83 9.45
CA LEU A 303 -12.31 13.48 8.13
C LEU A 303 -11.58 14.83 8.15
N GLN A 304 -11.72 15.63 9.20
CA GLN A 304 -10.96 16.88 9.35
C GLN A 304 -9.45 16.62 9.44
N VAL A 305 -9.02 15.57 10.15
CA VAL A 305 -7.61 15.15 10.15
C VAL A 305 -7.17 14.78 8.74
N ARG A 306 -7.97 13.99 8.01
CA ARG A 306 -7.66 13.62 6.62
C ARG A 306 -7.58 14.83 5.69
N LYS A 307 -8.51 15.79 5.79
CA LYS A 307 -8.45 17.04 5.02
C LYS A 307 -7.14 17.81 5.26
N LYS A 308 -6.67 17.87 6.50
CA LYS A 308 -5.38 18.51 6.84
C LYS A 308 -4.17 17.71 6.37
N VAL A 309 -4.23 16.39 6.40
CA VAL A 309 -3.12 15.53 5.97
C VAL A 309 -3.05 15.45 4.45
N GLU A 310 -4.17 15.25 3.76
CA GLU A 310 -4.23 14.94 2.32
C GLU A 310 -4.48 16.18 1.47
N GLY A 311 -5.22 17.17 1.98
CA GLY A 311 -5.84 18.25 1.21
C GLY A 311 -7.37 18.15 1.28
N GLU A 312 -8.04 19.30 1.33
CA GLU A 312 -9.49 19.38 1.42
C GLU A 312 -10.13 19.13 0.06
N THR A 313 -9.58 19.75 -0.98
CA THR A 313 -10.07 19.61 -2.36
C THR A 313 -9.30 18.57 -3.15
N THR A 314 -9.90 18.06 -4.23
CA THR A 314 -9.22 17.15 -5.17
C THR A 314 -7.94 17.77 -5.74
N GLU A 315 -7.91 19.08 -5.98
CA GLU A 315 -6.72 19.77 -6.48
C GLU A 315 -5.60 19.84 -5.44
N GLU A 316 -5.94 20.10 -4.18
CA GLU A 316 -4.96 20.09 -3.09
C GLU A 316 -4.37 18.68 -2.90
N ARG A 317 -5.22 17.65 -2.96
CA ARG A 317 -4.78 16.25 -2.89
C ARG A 317 -3.81 15.87 -4.01
N ARG A 318 -4.03 16.38 -5.22
CA ARG A 318 -3.10 16.19 -6.36
C ARG A 318 -1.75 16.90 -6.19
N LYS A 319 -1.68 17.90 -5.32
CA LYS A 319 -0.45 18.66 -5.03
C LYS A 319 0.24 18.16 -3.75
N ALA A 320 -0.32 17.18 -3.06
CA ALA A 320 0.23 16.67 -1.81
C ALA A 320 1.56 15.94 -2.07
N ALA A 321 2.63 16.40 -1.42
CA ALA A 321 3.94 15.78 -1.56
C ALA A 321 4.01 14.44 -0.81
N TRP A 322 3.82 13.32 -1.53
CA TRP A 322 3.97 11.96 -1.00
C TRP A 322 5.34 11.35 -1.24
N LEU A 323 6.03 11.79 -2.29
CA LEU A 323 7.35 11.29 -2.69
C LEU A 323 8.37 11.22 -1.54
N PRO A 324 8.52 12.24 -0.67
CA PRO A 324 9.53 12.21 0.40
C PRO A 324 9.31 11.12 1.45
N PHE A 325 8.09 10.60 1.58
CA PHE A 325 7.79 9.48 2.50
C PHE A 325 8.15 8.13 1.89
N LEU A 326 8.15 8.02 0.55
CA LEU A 326 8.35 6.78 -0.19
C LEU A 326 9.80 6.60 -0.65
N LEU A 327 10.45 7.68 -1.09
CA LEU A 327 11.81 7.66 -1.59
C LEU A 327 12.71 8.64 -0.81
N PRO A 328 13.96 8.25 -0.52
CA PRO A 328 14.93 9.15 0.08
C PRO A 328 15.35 10.27 -0.89
N PRO A 329 15.83 11.41 -0.38
CA PRO A 329 16.59 12.36 -1.20
C PRO A 329 17.81 11.67 -1.83
N ARG A 330 18.20 12.13 -3.04
CA ARG A 330 19.29 11.52 -3.83
C ARG A 330 20.61 11.35 -3.07
N GLU A 331 20.89 12.25 -2.14
CA GLU A 331 22.09 12.27 -1.30
C GLU A 331 22.13 11.11 -0.30
N MET A 332 20.97 10.62 0.14
CA MET A 332 20.84 9.59 1.17
C MET A 332 20.64 8.18 0.59
N GLU A 333 20.54 8.03 -0.73
CA GLU A 333 20.25 6.74 -1.37
C GLU A 333 21.33 5.68 -1.09
N ASN A 334 22.61 6.06 -1.13
CA ASN A 334 23.71 5.11 -0.90
C ASN A 334 23.81 4.71 0.59
N GLU A 335 23.61 5.67 1.50
CA GLU A 335 23.58 5.39 2.94
C GLU A 335 22.45 4.43 3.28
N MET A 336 21.28 4.68 2.70
CA MET A 336 20.13 3.81 2.83
C MET A 336 20.41 2.38 2.32
N LEU A 337 21.03 2.23 1.14
CA LEU A 337 21.39 0.92 0.59
C LEU A 337 22.45 0.19 1.44
N ALA A 338 23.32 0.92 2.12
CA ALA A 338 24.26 0.35 3.08
C ALA A 338 23.53 -0.16 4.34
N GLU A 339 22.62 0.65 4.88
CA GLU A 339 21.81 0.28 6.06
C GLU A 339 20.82 -0.86 5.79
N SER A 340 20.36 -1.00 4.54
CA SER A 340 19.52 -2.13 4.15
C SER A 340 20.29 -3.46 4.03
N GLY A 341 21.63 -3.45 4.19
CA GLY A 341 22.48 -4.64 4.17
C GLY A 341 22.73 -5.23 2.77
N ILE A 342 22.27 -4.56 1.70
CA ILE A 342 22.37 -5.08 0.32
C ILE A 342 23.77 -4.89 -0.26
N LEU A 343 24.53 -3.92 0.24
CA LEU A 343 25.90 -3.66 -0.22
C LEU A 343 26.98 -4.58 0.40
N ASP A 344 26.66 -5.36 1.44
CA ASP A 344 27.66 -6.18 2.17
C ASP A 344 27.83 -7.61 1.60
N SER A 345 27.12 -7.94 0.52
CA SER A 345 27.15 -9.27 -0.10
C SER A 345 28.14 -9.34 -1.29
N GLY A 346 29.43 -9.13 -1.04
CA GLY A 346 30.46 -9.63 -1.97
C GLY A 346 31.65 -8.72 -2.25
N LYS A 347 32.74 -8.99 -1.49
CA LYS A 347 34.14 -8.60 -1.73
C LYS A 347 34.45 -7.09 -1.69
N PRO A 348 35.47 -6.67 -0.91
CA PRO A 348 36.05 -5.35 -1.05
C PRO A 348 36.82 -5.31 -2.38
N SER A 349 36.12 -5.01 -3.47
CA SER A 349 36.80 -4.53 -4.67
C SER A 349 37.24 -3.11 -4.37
N ALA A 350 38.48 -2.99 -3.89
CA ALA A 350 39.22 -1.76 -3.95
C ALA A 350 39.33 -1.36 -5.43
N ILE A 351 38.45 -0.48 -5.91
CA ILE A 351 38.64 0.49 -7.01
C ILE A 351 37.40 1.41 -7.02
N ASP A 352 37.67 2.71 -6.94
CA ASP A 352 36.79 3.87 -7.19
C ASP A 352 35.67 4.21 -6.20
N SER A 353 36.09 4.75 -5.05
CA SER A 353 35.29 5.62 -4.16
C SER A 353 34.89 6.97 -4.78
N SER A 354 34.81 7.08 -6.11
CA SER A 354 34.60 8.35 -6.84
C SER A 354 33.31 8.40 -7.67
N ASN A 355 32.57 7.30 -7.82
CA ASN A 355 31.25 7.31 -8.49
C ASN A 355 30.13 6.99 -7.49
N SER A 356 29.65 8.02 -6.81
CA SER A 356 28.55 8.02 -5.83
C SER A 356 27.15 7.82 -6.44
N SER A 357 27.04 7.27 -7.65
CA SER A 357 25.77 7.17 -8.38
C SER A 357 25.29 5.73 -8.49
N ASN A 358 24.02 5.49 -8.11
CA ASN A 358 23.33 4.23 -8.39
C ASN A 358 23.48 3.79 -9.86
N PRO A 359 23.51 2.47 -10.15
CA PRO A 359 23.59 1.97 -11.52
C PRO A 359 22.53 2.64 -12.41
N PRO A 360 22.85 2.94 -13.68
CA PRO A 360 21.95 3.72 -14.56
C PRO A 360 20.58 3.07 -14.72
N GLN A 361 20.49 1.73 -14.61
CA GLN A 361 19.24 1.00 -14.66
C GLN A 361 18.38 1.18 -13.40
N VAL A 362 19.00 1.17 -12.21
CA VAL A 362 18.31 1.49 -10.94
C VAL A 362 17.82 2.93 -10.99
N ARG A 363 18.65 3.86 -11.49
CA ARG A 363 18.26 5.26 -11.65
C ARG A 363 17.03 5.42 -12.53
N LYS A 364 17.01 4.78 -13.71
CA LYS A 364 15.84 4.81 -14.61
C LYS A 364 14.57 4.31 -13.91
N LEU A 365 14.66 3.23 -13.13
CA LEU A 365 13.54 2.70 -12.37
C LEU A 365 13.06 3.67 -11.29
N LEU A 366 13.98 4.31 -10.56
CA LEU A 366 13.65 5.30 -9.53
C LEU A 366 13.04 6.58 -10.11
N ASP A 367 13.55 7.06 -11.23
CA ASP A 367 12.99 8.23 -11.90
C ASP A 367 11.57 7.92 -12.41
N GLU A 368 11.36 6.76 -13.05
CA GLU A 368 10.00 6.33 -13.46
C GLU A 368 9.06 6.11 -12.26
N THR A 369 9.58 5.59 -11.15
CA THR A 369 8.82 5.46 -9.89
C THR A 369 8.42 6.82 -9.35
N SER A 370 9.32 7.81 -9.41
CA SER A 370 9.06 9.17 -8.95
C SER A 370 7.99 9.83 -9.81
N ASP A 371 8.09 9.71 -11.13
CA ASP A 371 7.09 10.21 -12.08
C ASP A 371 5.70 9.58 -11.82
N LEU A 372 5.66 8.27 -11.53
CA LEU A 372 4.41 7.58 -11.19
C LEU A 372 3.83 8.07 -9.87
N ILE A 373 4.64 8.24 -8.82
CA ILE A 373 4.19 8.74 -7.51
C ILE A 373 3.67 10.18 -7.62
N GLU A 374 4.31 11.03 -8.43
CA GLU A 374 3.88 12.41 -8.64
C GLU A 374 2.68 12.53 -9.59
N SER A 375 2.28 11.43 -10.25
CA SER A 375 1.18 11.45 -11.22
C SER A 375 -0.18 11.70 -10.57
N PRO A 376 -1.13 12.37 -11.25
CA PRO A 376 -2.49 12.57 -10.73
C PRO A 376 -3.24 11.26 -10.46
N VAL A 377 -2.91 10.19 -11.20
CA VAL A 377 -3.53 8.87 -11.05
C VAL A 377 -3.10 8.24 -9.73
N PHE A 378 -1.82 8.33 -9.37
CA PHE A 378 -1.34 7.85 -8.07
C PHE A 378 -2.08 8.52 -6.91
N HIS A 379 -2.21 9.85 -6.94
CA HIS A 379 -2.91 10.60 -5.90
C HIS A 379 -4.37 10.17 -5.77
N HIS A 380 -5.05 9.97 -6.91
CA HIS A 380 -6.43 9.50 -6.92
C HIS A 380 -6.58 8.10 -6.30
N VAL A 381 -5.75 7.15 -6.73
CA VAL A 381 -5.79 5.78 -6.18
C VAL A 381 -5.43 5.78 -4.70
N LEU A 382 -4.43 6.57 -4.27
CA LEU A 382 -4.08 6.70 -2.86
C LEU A 382 -5.27 7.21 -2.02
N THR A 383 -6.01 8.21 -2.51
CA THR A 383 -7.23 8.67 -1.84
C THR A 383 -8.25 7.53 -1.68
N LEU A 384 -8.49 6.74 -2.74
CA LEU A 384 -9.42 5.61 -2.68
C LEU A 384 -8.96 4.49 -1.72
N LEU A 385 -7.66 4.21 -1.65
CA LEU A 385 -7.13 3.24 -0.68
C LEU A 385 -7.28 3.72 0.76
N LEU A 386 -7.02 5.01 1.00
CA LEU A 386 -7.23 5.63 2.30
C LEU A 386 -8.70 5.61 2.67
N ASP A 387 -9.61 5.91 1.73
CA ASP A 387 -11.06 5.81 1.94
C ASP A 387 -11.44 4.39 2.37
N ALA A 388 -10.96 3.36 1.67
CA ALA A 388 -11.21 1.96 2.03
C ALA A 388 -10.66 1.61 3.42
N GLY A 389 -9.43 2.02 3.73
CA GLY A 389 -8.79 1.75 5.03
C GLY A 389 -9.49 2.44 6.20
N PHE A 390 -9.87 3.71 6.03
CA PHE A 390 -10.61 4.48 7.04
C PHE A 390 -12.06 4.01 7.18
N ALA A 391 -12.71 3.56 6.10
CA ALA A 391 -14.04 2.95 6.18
C ALA A 391 -14.02 1.69 7.05
N VAL A 392 -13.01 0.83 6.90
CA VAL A 392 -12.85 -0.33 7.81
C VAL A 392 -12.69 0.13 9.26
N LEU A 393 -11.84 1.12 9.54
CA LEU A 393 -11.63 1.59 10.91
C LEU A 393 -12.90 2.23 11.51
N VAL A 394 -13.50 3.19 10.82
CA VAL A 394 -14.56 4.05 11.33
C VAL A 394 -15.92 3.38 11.20
N GLU A 395 -16.29 2.96 9.99
CA GLU A 395 -17.64 2.46 9.67
C GLU A 395 -17.85 1.01 10.08
N ASN A 396 -16.78 0.21 10.15
CA ASN A 396 -16.89 -1.17 10.62
C ASN A 396 -16.49 -1.29 12.10
N LYS A 397 -15.22 -0.98 12.44
CA LYS A 397 -14.68 -1.32 13.77
C LYS A 397 -15.19 -0.41 14.88
N LEU A 398 -15.28 0.89 14.63
CA LEU A 398 -15.79 1.83 15.62
C LEU A 398 -17.32 1.81 15.67
N ALA A 399 -18.00 1.88 14.52
CA ALA A 399 -19.46 1.89 14.48
C ALA A 399 -20.06 0.66 15.20
N GLN A 400 -19.60 -0.54 14.85
CA GLN A 400 -20.13 -1.79 15.44
C GLN A 400 -19.53 -2.09 16.81
N GLY A 401 -18.23 -1.84 17.02
CA GLY A 401 -17.52 -2.24 18.24
C GLY A 401 -17.62 -1.25 19.41
N VAL A 402 -17.82 0.04 19.14
CA VAL A 402 -17.88 1.09 20.17
C VAL A 402 -19.27 1.68 20.29
N PHE A 403 -19.88 2.02 19.15
CA PHE A 403 -21.18 2.66 19.11
C PHE A 403 -22.34 1.63 19.05
N GLU A 404 -22.02 0.36 18.77
CA GLU A 404 -22.97 -0.76 18.68
C GLU A 404 -24.07 -0.48 17.63
N LEU A 405 -23.69 0.18 16.53
CA LEU A 405 -24.56 0.44 15.38
C LEU A 405 -24.83 -0.87 14.62
N PRO A 406 -26.05 -1.06 14.09
CA PRO A 406 -26.39 -2.23 13.31
C PRO A 406 -25.57 -2.26 12.01
N PRO A 407 -25.25 -3.45 11.47
CA PRO A 407 -24.64 -3.58 10.15
C PRO A 407 -25.50 -2.88 9.09
N PRO A 408 -24.89 -2.37 7.99
CA PRO A 408 -25.61 -1.64 6.94
C PRO A 408 -26.80 -2.42 6.36
N GLU A 409 -26.73 -3.75 6.33
CA GLU A 409 -27.84 -4.63 5.87
C GLU A 409 -29.10 -4.55 6.76
N ASN A 410 -28.95 -4.16 8.03
CA ASN A 410 -30.01 -4.09 9.03
C ASN A 410 -30.34 -2.64 9.48
N ALA A 411 -29.76 -1.62 8.82
CA ALA A 411 -29.81 -0.22 9.26
C ALA A 411 -31.23 0.40 9.25
N ALA A 412 -32.16 -0.14 8.47
CA ALA A 412 -33.53 0.40 8.33
C ALA A 412 -34.41 0.23 9.59
N ALA A 413 -33.95 -0.49 10.62
CA ALA A 413 -34.79 -0.89 11.76
C ALA A 413 -34.72 0.04 12.99
N GLU A 414 -33.64 0.79 13.24
CA GLU A 414 -33.43 1.45 14.55
C GLU A 414 -32.70 2.82 14.46
N PRO A 415 -33.42 3.94 14.22
CA PRO A 415 -32.81 5.28 14.16
C PRO A 415 -32.31 5.81 15.52
N LEU A 416 -32.71 5.21 16.64
CA LEU A 416 -32.38 5.69 18.00
C LEU A 416 -30.92 5.41 18.43
N GLN A 417 -30.23 4.45 17.79
CA GLN A 417 -28.84 4.11 18.15
C GLN A 417 -27.80 5.07 17.56
N ALA A 418 -28.15 5.81 16.51
CA ALA A 418 -27.26 6.79 15.84
C ALA A 418 -26.81 7.95 16.74
N THR A 419 -27.59 8.28 17.78
CA THR A 419 -27.31 9.39 18.71
C THR A 419 -26.50 8.99 19.95
N ARG A 420 -26.06 7.73 20.08
CA ARG A 420 -25.32 7.29 21.26
C ARG A 420 -23.97 7.99 21.36
N ALA A 421 -23.76 8.74 22.45
CA ALA A 421 -22.47 9.28 22.81
C ALA A 421 -21.68 8.29 23.68
N VAL A 422 -20.38 8.14 23.41
CA VAL A 422 -19.49 7.22 24.12
C VAL A 422 -18.26 7.98 24.61
N LEU A 423 -17.76 7.60 25.78
CA LEU A 423 -16.53 8.15 26.34
C LEU A 423 -15.34 7.92 25.40
N LEU A 424 -14.59 8.99 25.13
CA LEU A 424 -13.39 8.97 24.28
C LEU A 424 -12.39 7.84 24.64
N PRO A 425 -12.09 7.53 25.91
CA PRO A 425 -11.24 6.39 26.28
C PRO A 425 -11.66 5.04 25.69
N ARG A 426 -12.97 4.79 25.50
CA ARG A 426 -13.44 3.56 24.85
C ARG A 426 -13.11 3.58 23.36
N ILE A 427 -13.18 4.72 22.69
CA ILE A 427 -12.73 4.88 21.30
C ILE A 427 -11.22 4.64 21.21
N LEU A 428 -10.43 5.28 22.08
CA LEU A 428 -8.96 5.13 22.12
C LEU A 428 -8.53 3.67 22.33
N SER A 429 -9.29 2.91 23.14
CA SER A 429 -9.07 1.47 23.34
C SER A 429 -9.13 0.67 22.05
N VAL A 430 -10.09 1.01 21.19
CA VAL A 430 -10.30 0.31 19.93
C VAL A 430 -9.26 0.75 18.93
N LEU A 431 -8.93 2.04 18.84
CA LEU A 431 -7.84 2.54 18.00
C LEU A 431 -6.50 1.88 18.35
N THR A 432 -6.21 1.76 19.64
CA THR A 432 -5.01 1.09 20.17
C THR A 432 -4.93 -0.36 19.70
N ARG A 433 -6.04 -1.11 19.79
CA ARG A 433 -6.13 -2.50 19.32
C ARG A 433 -6.07 -2.61 17.79
N GLN A 434 -6.79 -1.74 17.09
CA GLN A 434 -6.85 -1.73 15.63
C GLN A 434 -5.50 -1.38 15.01
N ALA A 435 -4.68 -0.55 15.65
CA ALA A 435 -3.30 -0.33 15.21
C ALA A 435 -2.53 -1.65 15.01
N HIS A 436 -2.61 -2.59 15.96
CA HIS A 436 -1.98 -3.90 15.81
C HIS A 436 -2.57 -4.74 14.67
N VAL A 437 -3.88 -4.63 14.43
CA VAL A 437 -4.57 -5.36 13.34
C VAL A 437 -4.19 -4.79 11.97
N VAL A 438 -4.21 -3.45 11.82
CA VAL A 438 -3.79 -2.76 10.59
C VAL A 438 -2.37 -3.16 10.23
N GLY A 439 -1.47 -3.17 11.22
CA GLY A 439 -0.07 -3.52 11.04
C GLY A 439 0.26 -5.02 11.05
N SER A 440 -0.74 -5.91 11.11
CA SER A 440 -0.49 -7.34 11.18
C SER A 440 -0.09 -7.92 9.81
N GLY A 441 0.99 -8.70 9.78
CA GLY A 441 1.41 -9.45 8.59
C GLY A 441 0.68 -10.80 8.41
N SER A 442 -0.33 -11.09 9.25
CA SER A 442 -1.09 -12.34 9.17
C SER A 442 -2.17 -12.27 8.10
N VAL A 443 -2.36 -13.37 7.36
CA VAL A 443 -3.45 -13.52 6.39
C VAL A 443 -4.70 -14.08 7.12
N PRO A 444 -5.89 -13.49 6.93
CA PRO A 444 -6.18 -12.28 6.17
C PRO A 444 -5.99 -10.99 7.00
N ASN A 445 -5.34 -9.99 6.42
CA ASN A 445 -5.37 -8.61 6.93
C ASN A 445 -6.57 -7.88 6.30
N GLU A 446 -7.60 -7.61 7.10
CA GLU A 446 -8.86 -7.04 6.63
C GLU A 446 -8.76 -5.65 6.00
N TYR A 447 -7.79 -4.83 6.44
CA TYR A 447 -7.56 -3.51 5.88
C TYR A 447 -6.93 -3.62 4.49
N LEU A 448 -5.94 -4.50 4.35
CA LEU A 448 -5.32 -4.78 3.05
C LEU A 448 -6.33 -5.41 2.08
N VAL A 449 -7.15 -6.35 2.54
CA VAL A 449 -8.21 -6.97 1.71
C VAL A 449 -9.20 -5.91 1.22
N ALA A 450 -9.61 -4.96 2.06
CA ALA A 450 -10.49 -3.87 1.63
C ALA A 450 -9.81 -2.95 0.60
N MET A 451 -8.54 -2.64 0.78
CA MET A 451 -7.74 -1.86 -0.17
C MET A 451 -7.57 -2.57 -1.52
N GLU A 452 -7.41 -3.89 -1.53
CA GLU A 452 -7.27 -4.70 -2.74
C GLU A 452 -8.56 -4.83 -3.56
N GLN A 453 -9.71 -4.62 -2.92
CA GLN A 453 -11.00 -4.59 -3.61
C GLN A 453 -11.24 -3.29 -4.38
N VAL A 454 -10.38 -2.27 -4.23
CA VAL A 454 -10.46 -1.02 -4.98
C VAL A 454 -10.12 -1.28 -6.47
N PRO A 455 -11.09 -1.14 -7.41
CA PRO A 455 -10.86 -1.48 -8.81
C PRO A 455 -9.76 -0.63 -9.46
N ASP A 456 -9.66 0.63 -9.07
CA ASP A 456 -8.68 1.59 -9.54
C ASP A 456 -7.24 1.20 -9.20
N LEU A 457 -7.01 0.45 -8.11
CA LEU A 457 -5.69 -0.09 -7.78
C LEU A 457 -5.24 -1.13 -8.81
N ASN A 458 -6.14 -2.02 -9.21
CA ASN A 458 -5.85 -3.03 -10.21
C ASN A 458 -5.70 -2.39 -11.60
N ALA A 459 -6.55 -1.42 -11.93
CA ALA A 459 -6.44 -0.66 -13.18
C ALA A 459 -5.11 0.12 -13.26
N PHE A 460 -4.71 0.79 -12.17
CA PHE A 460 -3.42 1.46 -12.07
C PHE A 460 -2.26 0.48 -12.24
N SER A 461 -2.29 -0.66 -11.54
CA SER A 461 -1.28 -1.72 -11.66
C SER A 461 -1.16 -2.23 -13.10
N ALA A 462 -2.29 -2.45 -13.79
CA ALA A 462 -2.31 -2.88 -15.19
C ALA A 462 -1.70 -1.82 -16.11
N VAL A 463 -1.95 -0.53 -15.86
CA VAL A 463 -1.33 0.58 -16.61
C VAL A 463 0.17 0.62 -16.37
N VAL A 464 0.64 0.53 -15.12
CA VAL A 464 2.08 0.51 -14.81
C VAL A 464 2.77 -0.69 -15.45
N TYR A 465 2.16 -1.87 -15.35
CA TYR A 465 2.67 -3.09 -15.96
C TYR A 465 2.75 -2.97 -17.48
N SER A 466 1.76 -2.31 -18.12
CA SER A 466 1.63 -2.20 -19.58
C SER A 466 2.18 -0.96 -20.26
N ALA A 467 2.52 0.08 -19.50
CA ALA A 467 3.02 1.33 -20.04
C ALA A 467 4.36 1.13 -20.76
N ASN A 468 4.58 1.91 -21.82
CA ASN A 468 5.83 1.98 -22.60
C ASN A 468 6.31 0.70 -23.29
N TRP A 469 5.53 -0.39 -23.33
CA TRP A 469 5.90 -1.62 -24.06
C TRP A 469 6.24 -1.36 -25.52
N GLN A 470 5.44 -0.55 -26.22
CA GLN A 470 5.59 -0.34 -27.65
C GLN A 470 6.84 0.47 -27.99
N SER A 471 7.19 1.47 -27.17
CA SER A 471 8.40 2.25 -27.36
C SER A 471 9.66 1.44 -27.07
N GLU A 472 9.62 0.56 -26.07
CA GLU A 472 10.78 -0.27 -25.72
C GLU A 472 10.97 -1.43 -26.71
N ILE A 473 9.88 -2.07 -27.17
CA ILE A 473 9.93 -3.07 -28.26
C ILE A 473 10.39 -2.41 -29.55
N ALA A 474 9.84 -1.25 -29.93
CA ALA A 474 10.27 -0.55 -31.16
C ALA A 474 11.73 -0.06 -31.08
N ALA A 475 12.21 0.35 -29.91
CA ALA A 475 13.61 0.71 -29.71
C ALA A 475 14.53 -0.52 -29.76
N ALA A 476 14.09 -1.66 -29.20
CA ALA A 476 14.81 -2.93 -29.28
C ALA A 476 14.86 -3.44 -30.73
N ASP A 477 13.75 -3.41 -31.44
CA ASP A 477 13.66 -3.72 -32.88
C ASP A 477 14.56 -2.78 -33.68
N ALA A 478 14.55 -1.48 -33.43
CA ALA A 478 15.44 -0.52 -34.10
C ALA A 478 16.93 -0.77 -33.80
N SER A 479 17.27 -1.26 -32.60
CA SER A 479 18.64 -1.63 -32.22
C SER A 479 19.07 -2.97 -32.83
N ALA A 480 18.13 -3.89 -33.06
CA ALA A 480 18.35 -5.17 -33.73
C ALA A 480 18.33 -5.04 -35.28
N MET A 481 17.58 -4.08 -35.82
CA MET A 481 17.44 -3.76 -37.26
C MET A 481 18.59 -2.91 -37.82
N GLY A 482 19.78 -2.98 -37.22
CA GLY A 482 21.02 -2.64 -37.93
C GLY A 482 21.25 -3.47 -39.20
N THR A 483 20.42 -4.50 -39.45
CA THR A 483 20.30 -5.21 -40.71
C THR A 483 18.84 -5.53 -41.06
N ALA A 484 18.32 -4.82 -42.07
CA ALA A 484 17.13 -5.07 -42.90
C ALA A 484 15.72 -4.61 -42.42
N ASP A 485 15.11 -3.75 -43.26
CA ASP A 485 13.69 -3.36 -43.47
C ASP A 485 12.73 -4.57 -43.52
N GLU A 486 11.41 -4.55 -43.28
CA GLU A 486 10.38 -3.54 -42.94
C GLU A 486 9.09 -4.33 -42.52
N VAL A 487 8.17 -3.67 -41.80
CA VAL A 487 6.71 -3.95 -41.61
C VAL A 487 6.29 -5.21 -40.84
N LEU A 488 5.71 -5.02 -39.63
CA LEU A 488 4.49 -5.68 -39.08
C LEU A 488 4.45 -5.55 -37.54
N GLY A 489 3.90 -4.45 -37.00
CA GLY A 489 3.74 -4.31 -35.54
C GLY A 489 2.82 -3.18 -35.07
N ALA A 490 2.68 -2.12 -35.87
CA ALA A 490 1.95 -0.92 -35.47
C ALA A 490 0.41 -1.07 -35.36
N SER A 491 -0.18 -2.11 -35.96
CA SER A 491 -1.64 -2.26 -36.03
C SER A 491 -2.27 -2.98 -34.82
N ALA A 492 -1.58 -3.94 -34.21
CA ALA A 492 -2.06 -4.65 -33.02
C ALA A 492 -2.01 -3.74 -31.77
N ALA A 493 -0.94 -2.94 -31.69
CA ALA A 493 -0.68 -1.93 -30.67
C ALA A 493 -1.78 -0.86 -30.53
N LYS A 494 -2.30 -0.35 -31.66
CA LYS A 494 -3.38 0.65 -31.70
C LYS A 494 -4.73 0.06 -31.28
N SER A 495 -4.98 -1.20 -31.64
CA SER A 495 -6.21 -1.93 -31.27
C SER A 495 -6.24 -2.24 -29.77
N MET A 496 -5.10 -2.58 -29.17
CA MET A 496 -5.01 -2.94 -27.75
C MET A 496 -5.12 -1.75 -26.79
N LYS A 497 -4.62 -0.56 -27.16
CA LYS A 497 -4.84 0.66 -26.36
C LYS A 497 -6.32 1.07 -26.38
N ALA A 498 -6.98 0.95 -27.53
CA ALA A 498 -8.42 1.19 -27.66
C ALA A 498 -9.24 0.14 -26.88
N GLU A 499 -8.85 -1.13 -26.90
CA GLU A 499 -9.53 -2.20 -26.15
C GLU A 499 -9.24 -2.17 -24.65
N ALA A 500 -8.06 -1.75 -24.18
CA ALA A 500 -7.76 -1.64 -22.75
C ALA A 500 -8.48 -0.44 -22.12
N VAL A 501 -8.55 0.69 -22.85
CA VAL A 501 -9.34 1.86 -22.45
C VAL A 501 -10.85 1.54 -22.54
N ALA A 502 -11.28 0.77 -23.54
CA ALA A 502 -12.67 0.30 -23.64
C ALA A 502 -13.01 -0.77 -22.61
N ALA A 503 -12.07 -1.64 -22.22
CA ALA A 503 -12.26 -2.65 -21.17
C ALA A 503 -12.41 -1.97 -19.80
N ALA A 504 -11.56 -0.98 -19.50
CA ALA A 504 -11.69 -0.12 -18.33
C ALA A 504 -13.03 0.65 -18.32
N ALA A 505 -13.47 1.16 -19.48
CA ALA A 505 -14.77 1.81 -19.63
C ALA A 505 -15.97 0.83 -19.58
N SER A 506 -15.79 -0.43 -19.98
CA SER A 506 -16.85 -1.45 -20.03
C SER A 506 -17.11 -2.11 -18.67
N LEU A 507 -16.07 -2.27 -17.83
CA LEU A 507 -16.26 -2.67 -16.44
C LEU A 507 -17.08 -1.63 -15.67
N ASN A 508 -16.87 -0.34 -15.98
CA ASN A 508 -17.62 0.77 -15.38
C ASN A 508 -19.10 0.83 -15.85
N ARG A 509 -19.41 0.25 -17.02
CA ARG A 509 -20.76 0.25 -17.62
C ARG A 509 -21.62 -0.95 -17.21
N SER A 510 -21.06 -1.94 -16.51
CA SER A 510 -21.78 -3.16 -16.08
C SER A 510 -22.67 -2.96 -14.84
N ARG A 511 -22.75 -1.74 -14.29
CA ARG A 511 -23.68 -1.36 -13.22
C ARG A 511 -24.45 -0.07 -13.58
N GLY A 512 -25.65 -0.26 -14.15
CA GLY A 512 -26.71 0.77 -14.21
C GLY A 512 -26.79 1.54 -15.53
N LEU A 513 -27.85 1.26 -16.30
CA LEU A 513 -28.24 1.94 -17.55
C LEU A 513 -28.85 3.32 -17.29
N GLY A 514 -28.51 4.28 -18.16
CA GLY A 514 -29.18 5.57 -18.31
C GLY A 514 -28.48 6.44 -19.35
N ASP A 515 -28.93 6.35 -20.59
CA ASP A 515 -28.45 7.06 -21.78
C ASP A 515 -28.59 8.59 -21.64
N MET A 516 -27.49 9.33 -21.83
CA MET A 516 -27.53 10.71 -22.31
C MET A 516 -26.17 11.11 -22.90
N GLU A 517 -26.18 11.36 -24.20
CA GLU A 517 -25.09 11.89 -25.01
C GLU A 517 -24.67 13.31 -24.58
N GLU A 518 -23.41 13.64 -24.92
CA GLU A 518 -22.82 14.96 -25.10
C GLU A 518 -23.44 16.14 -24.33
N SER A 519 -22.84 16.48 -23.19
CA SER A 519 -22.64 17.90 -22.85
C SER A 519 -21.48 18.04 -21.86
N ALA A 520 -20.46 18.78 -22.28
CA ALA A 520 -19.42 19.28 -21.39
C ALA A 520 -20.06 20.26 -20.41
N VAL A 521 -20.41 19.79 -19.22
CA VAL A 521 -20.80 20.62 -18.09
C VAL A 521 -19.90 20.24 -16.92
N PHE A 522 -19.06 21.19 -16.52
CA PHE A 522 -18.41 21.21 -15.22
C PHE A 522 -19.48 20.96 -14.14
N VAL A 523 -19.42 19.80 -13.48
CA VAL A 523 -20.22 19.52 -12.29
C VAL A 523 -19.25 19.49 -11.11
N ASP A 524 -19.53 20.30 -10.10
CA ASP A 524 -18.68 20.57 -8.94
C ASP A 524 -18.29 19.29 -8.17
N ALA A 525 -16.98 19.01 -8.16
CA ALA A 525 -16.36 17.90 -7.45
C ALA A 525 -16.40 18.05 -5.91
N GLU A 526 -16.75 19.23 -5.39
CA GLU A 526 -17.09 19.41 -3.97
C GLU A 526 -18.31 18.58 -3.60
N SER A 527 -19.28 18.45 -4.51
CA SER A 527 -20.51 17.70 -4.26
C SER A 527 -20.31 16.20 -4.21
N ASP A 528 -19.32 15.63 -4.92
CA ASP A 528 -19.07 14.18 -4.96
C ASP A 528 -18.33 13.66 -3.72
N PHE A 529 -17.42 14.48 -3.15
CA PHE A 529 -16.77 14.14 -1.88
C PHE A 529 -17.78 14.22 -0.73
N GLU A 530 -18.55 15.30 -0.63
CA GLU A 530 -19.63 15.38 0.37
C GLU A 530 -20.76 14.40 0.08
N SER A 531 -21.05 14.03 -1.17
CA SER A 531 -22.05 13.01 -1.53
C SER A 531 -21.58 11.61 -1.19
N ALA A 532 -20.35 11.20 -1.52
CA ALA A 532 -19.83 9.88 -1.16
C ALA A 532 -19.77 9.72 0.37
N TRP A 533 -19.46 10.80 1.09
CA TRP A 533 -19.36 10.82 2.54
C TRP A 533 -20.71 11.07 3.25
N ALA A 534 -21.63 11.85 2.69
CA ALA A 534 -22.98 12.11 3.22
C ALA A 534 -23.99 11.03 2.83
N LYS A 535 -23.80 10.34 1.70
CA LYS A 535 -24.56 9.13 1.34
C LYS A 535 -24.11 7.92 2.18
N ALA A 536 -22.92 8.00 2.79
CA ALA A 536 -22.45 7.08 3.83
C ALA A 536 -22.82 7.52 5.26
N ALA A 537 -22.95 8.83 5.53
CA ALA A 537 -23.29 9.38 6.86
C ALA A 537 -24.78 9.70 7.08
N GLY A 538 -25.60 9.74 6.03
CA GLY A 538 -26.98 10.26 6.04
C GLY A 538 -27.95 9.41 5.25
N GLY A 539 -28.14 8.14 5.67
CA GLY A 539 -29.29 7.34 5.25
C GLY A 539 -30.52 7.67 6.08
N GLY A 540 -31.14 8.82 5.84
CA GLY A 540 -32.29 9.30 6.62
C GLY A 540 -33.03 10.46 5.98
N SER A 541 -33.71 10.20 4.88
CA SER A 541 -34.97 10.86 4.49
C SER A 541 -35.79 9.90 3.64
#